data_AF-A0A0Q4H7G7-F1
#
_entry.id   AF-A0A0Q4H7G7-F1
#
_cell.length_a   1.000
_cell.length_b   1.000
_cell.length_c   1.000
_cell.angle_alpha   90.00
_cell.angle_beta   90.00
_cell.angle_gamma   90.00
#
_symmetry.space_group_name_H-M   'P 1'
#
loop_
_entity.id
_entity.type
_entity.pdbx_description
1 polymer ?
#
loop_
_entity_poly.entity_id
_entity_poly.type
_entity_poly.pdbx_seq_one_letter_code
_entity_poly.pdbx_strand_id
1 'polypeptide(L)'
;MSGILATAAYAGLGALQILVLNPLAAAPGLALDEIHATLEAAGESVSPLPVIIFVGFGLLLAIGVWLYAAAASSASPQVVAVIVLLILACGAPAYFAASFPAGMALADTFAISGGDHSRWANVLYLTSAAAFVAAIVLPVVLALRSRRATPSPRPMT
;
A
#
# COMPACT_ATOMS: atom_id res chain seq x y z
N MET A 1 14.83 8.44 2.82
CA MET A 1 14.84 7.00 3.22
C MET A 1 13.55 6.56 3.88
N SER A 2 12.94 7.35 4.78
CA SER A 2 11.67 7.01 5.44
C SER A 2 10.54 6.58 4.48
N GLY A 3 10.36 7.27 3.35
CA GLY A 3 9.33 6.92 2.37
C GLY A 3 9.53 5.55 1.70
N ILE A 4 10.79 5.16 1.42
CA ILE A 4 11.13 3.85 0.85
C ILE A 4 10.80 2.74 1.85
N LEU A 5 11.22 2.94 3.11
CA LEU A 5 10.95 2.00 4.18
C LEU A 5 9.45 1.84 4.42
N ALA A 6 8.68 2.94 4.37
CA ALA A 6 7.24 2.90 4.49
C ALA A 6 6.59 2.10 3.35
N THR A 7 6.98 2.34 2.08
CA THR A 7 6.45 1.60 0.94
C THR A 7 6.83 0.11 0.99
N ALA A 8 8.08 -0.20 1.35
CA ALA A 8 8.54 -1.58 1.49
C ALA A 8 7.82 -2.32 2.63
N ALA A 9 7.64 -1.66 3.79
CA ALA A 9 6.89 -2.22 4.91
C ALA A 9 5.41 -2.42 4.56
N TYR A 10 4.80 -1.49 3.85
CA TYR A 10 3.42 -1.62 3.35
C TYR A 10 3.28 -2.83 2.41
N ALA A 11 4.18 -2.96 1.44
CA ALA A 11 4.18 -4.08 0.49
C ALA A 11 4.40 -5.43 1.21
N GLY A 12 5.35 -5.48 2.15
CA GLY A 12 5.64 -6.67 2.94
C GLY A 12 4.45 -7.08 3.83
N LEU A 13 3.80 -6.11 4.48
CA LEU A 13 2.58 -6.37 5.25
C LEU A 13 1.44 -6.86 4.35
N GLY A 14 1.28 -6.28 3.15
CA GLY A 14 0.30 -6.74 2.17
C GLY A 14 0.54 -8.19 1.75
N ALA A 15 1.79 -8.57 1.48
CA ALA A 15 2.13 -9.96 1.16
C ALA A 15 1.86 -10.91 2.32
N LEU A 16 2.26 -10.54 3.55
CA LEU A 16 2.00 -11.32 4.75
C LEU A 16 0.49 -11.47 5.00
N GLN A 17 -0.28 -10.42 4.75
CA GLN A 17 -1.73 -10.43 4.86
C GLN A 17 -2.35 -11.41 3.86
N ILE A 18 -1.97 -11.35 2.59
CA ILE A 18 -2.53 -12.22 1.53
C ILE A 18 -2.16 -13.69 1.75
N LEU A 19 -0.91 -13.96 2.08
CA LEU A 19 -0.37 -15.32 2.10
C LEU A 19 -0.53 -16.04 3.44
N VAL A 20 -0.69 -15.31 4.55
CA VAL A 20 -0.63 -15.91 5.89
C VAL A 20 -1.78 -15.46 6.77
N LEU A 21 -1.87 -14.15 7.04
CA LEU A 21 -2.81 -13.67 8.07
C LEU A 21 -4.26 -13.82 7.63
N ASN A 22 -4.57 -13.56 6.36
CA ASN A 22 -5.93 -13.70 5.85
C ASN A 22 -6.37 -15.16 5.74
N PRO A 23 -5.57 -16.10 5.17
CA PRO A 23 -5.90 -17.53 5.20
C PRO A 23 -6.14 -18.07 6.62
N LEU A 24 -5.27 -17.76 7.58
CA LEU A 24 -5.43 -18.22 8.97
C LEU A 24 -6.69 -17.65 9.64
N ALA A 25 -7.08 -16.43 9.30
CA ALA A 25 -8.31 -15.81 9.80
C ALA A 25 -9.57 -16.36 9.09
N ALA A 26 -9.44 -16.75 7.82
CA ALA A 26 -10.52 -17.31 7.00
C ALA A 26 -10.91 -18.73 7.43
N ALA A 27 -9.94 -19.53 7.89
CA ALA A 27 -10.17 -20.90 8.39
C ALA A 27 -9.63 -21.08 9.82
N PRO A 28 -10.36 -20.57 10.84
CA PRO A 28 -9.89 -20.64 12.22
C PRO A 28 -9.71 -22.07 12.70
N GLY A 29 -8.56 -22.35 13.34
CA GLY A 29 -8.23 -23.65 13.91
C GLY A 29 -7.47 -24.60 12.99
N LEU A 30 -7.28 -24.23 11.72
CA LEU A 30 -6.39 -24.93 10.80
C LEU A 30 -5.00 -24.28 10.76
N ALA A 31 -3.98 -25.10 10.57
CA ALA A 31 -2.64 -24.64 10.20
C ALA A 31 -2.58 -24.26 8.72
N LEU A 32 -1.57 -23.46 8.33
CA LEU A 32 -1.49 -22.91 6.97
C LEU A 32 -1.30 -23.99 5.90
N ASP A 33 -0.55 -25.04 6.21
CA ASP A 33 -0.36 -26.23 5.37
C ASP A 33 -1.66 -27.03 5.21
N GLU A 34 -2.46 -27.18 6.26
CA GLU A 34 -3.78 -27.80 6.20
C GLU A 34 -4.74 -26.99 5.31
N ILE A 35 -4.66 -25.66 5.39
CA ILE A 35 -5.44 -24.76 4.51
C ILE A 35 -5.03 -24.96 3.05
N HIS A 36 -3.73 -24.98 2.75
CA HIS A 36 -3.25 -25.22 1.38
C HIS A 36 -3.66 -26.61 0.86
N ALA A 37 -3.56 -27.66 1.68
CA ALA A 37 -4.00 -28.99 1.31
C ALA A 37 -5.52 -29.05 1.06
N THR A 38 -6.31 -28.31 1.84
CA THR A 38 -7.77 -28.22 1.67
C THR A 38 -8.14 -27.49 0.38
N LEU A 39 -7.44 -26.39 0.06
CA LEU A 39 -7.58 -25.68 -1.22
C LEU A 39 -7.26 -26.61 -2.39
N GLU A 40 -6.13 -27.32 -2.35
CA GLU A 40 -5.72 -28.24 -3.40
C GLU A 40 -6.73 -29.38 -3.59
N ALA A 41 -7.27 -29.93 -2.49
CA ALA A 41 -8.32 -30.96 -2.53
C ALA A 41 -9.63 -30.45 -3.15
N ALA A 42 -9.92 -29.15 -3.04
CA ALA A 42 -11.05 -28.48 -3.69
C ALA A 42 -10.76 -28.06 -5.14
N GLY A 43 -9.54 -28.27 -5.65
CA GLY A 43 -9.10 -27.81 -6.97
C GLY A 43 -8.74 -26.32 -7.03
N GLU A 44 -8.63 -25.66 -5.88
CA GLU A 44 -8.29 -24.26 -5.72
C GLU A 44 -6.81 -24.07 -5.33
N SER A 45 -6.26 -22.88 -5.56
CA SER A 45 -4.91 -22.55 -5.09
C SER A 45 -4.69 -21.05 -4.91
N VAL A 46 -3.85 -20.68 -3.94
CA VAL A 46 -3.39 -19.30 -3.79
C VAL A 46 -2.19 -19.08 -4.70
N SER A 47 -2.41 -18.47 -5.86
CA SER A 47 -1.32 -18.14 -6.78
C SER A 47 -0.37 -17.10 -6.17
N PRO A 48 0.95 -17.33 -6.20
CA PRO A 48 1.92 -16.34 -5.71
C PRO A 48 2.10 -15.17 -6.68
N LEU A 49 1.70 -15.30 -7.95
CA LEU A 49 2.01 -14.32 -8.99
C LEU A 49 1.42 -12.93 -8.71
N PRO A 50 0.14 -12.75 -8.33
CA PRO A 50 -0.39 -11.43 -8.00
C PRO A 50 0.35 -10.76 -6.83
N VAL A 51 0.77 -11.54 -5.83
CA VAL A 51 1.53 -11.05 -4.68
C VAL A 51 2.93 -10.61 -5.09
N ILE A 52 3.61 -11.39 -5.93
CA ILE A 52 4.92 -11.05 -6.50
C ILE A 52 4.83 -9.75 -7.30
N ILE A 53 3.80 -9.60 -8.15
CA ILE A 53 3.59 -8.37 -8.93
C ILE A 53 3.36 -7.18 -7.99
N PHE A 54 2.50 -7.33 -6.97
CA PHE A 54 2.22 -6.28 -6.00
C PHE A 54 3.48 -5.83 -5.24
N VAL A 55 4.23 -6.77 -4.67
CA VAL A 55 5.46 -6.46 -3.94
C VAL A 55 6.53 -5.89 -4.87
N GLY A 56 6.76 -6.55 -6.00
CA GLY A 56 7.76 -6.14 -6.98
C GLY A 56 7.50 -4.73 -7.49
N PHE A 57 6.26 -4.42 -7.88
CA PHE A 57 5.90 -3.09 -8.36
C PHE A 57 6.03 -2.03 -7.27
N GLY A 58 5.61 -2.33 -6.03
CA GLY A 58 5.78 -1.43 -4.89
C GLY A 58 7.25 -1.10 -4.61
N LEU A 59 8.14 -2.09 -4.65
CA LEU A 59 9.57 -1.90 -4.47
C LEU A 59 10.20 -1.12 -5.63
N LEU A 60 9.82 -1.43 -6.88
CA LEU A 60 10.29 -0.70 -8.06
C LEU A 60 9.93 0.79 -7.99
N LEU A 61 8.69 1.11 -7.58
CA LEU A 61 8.28 2.50 -7.36
C LEU A 61 9.09 3.18 -6.25
N ALA A 62 9.32 2.48 -5.13
CA ALA A 62 10.11 3.01 -4.03
C ALA A 62 11.56 3.33 -4.45
N ILE A 63 12.18 2.43 -5.22
CA ILE A 63 13.51 2.63 -5.79
C ILE A 63 13.50 3.79 -6.79
N GLY A 64 12.49 3.88 -7.67
CA GLY A 64 12.35 4.96 -8.63
C GLY A 64 12.29 6.34 -7.97
N VAL A 65 11.54 6.48 -6.89
CA VAL A 65 11.48 7.72 -6.10
C VAL A 65 12.82 8.05 -5.45
N TRP A 66 13.52 7.04 -4.93
CA TRP A 66 14.85 7.24 -4.37
C TRP A 66 15.86 7.72 -5.40
N LEU A 67 15.89 7.08 -6.57
CA LEU A 67 16.75 7.45 -7.68
C LEU A 67 16.44 8.87 -8.17
N TYR A 68 15.15 9.21 -8.29
CA TYR A 68 14.72 10.56 -8.62
C TYR A 68 15.25 11.59 -7.61
N ALA A 69 15.06 11.34 -6.31
CA ALA A 69 15.52 12.23 -5.26
C ALA A 69 17.06 12.34 -5.19
N ALA A 70 17.79 11.28 -5.54
CA ALA A 70 19.25 11.25 -5.54
C ALA A 70 19.85 11.93 -6.79
N ALA A 71 19.22 11.78 -7.95
CA ALA A 71 19.71 12.32 -9.23
C ALA A 71 19.39 13.82 -9.41
N ALA A 72 18.28 14.29 -8.84
CA ALA A 72 17.88 15.68 -8.96
C ALA A 72 18.42 16.51 -7.79
N SER A 73 19.51 17.25 -8.02
CA SER A 73 20.12 18.18 -7.06
C SER A 73 19.19 19.31 -6.60
N SER A 74 18.08 19.54 -7.31
CA SER A 74 17.03 20.50 -6.98
C SER A 74 15.68 19.84 -6.61
N ALA A 75 15.64 18.53 -6.36
CA ALA A 75 14.40 17.85 -5.98
C ALA A 75 13.82 18.46 -4.70
N SER A 76 12.64 19.07 -4.82
CA SER A 76 11.90 19.58 -3.68
C SER A 76 11.51 18.40 -2.77
N PRO A 77 11.91 18.42 -1.48
CA PRO A 77 11.51 17.38 -0.52
C PRO A 77 9.99 17.21 -0.44
N GLN A 78 9.24 18.29 -0.65
CA GLN A 78 7.79 18.31 -0.66
C GLN A 78 7.21 17.52 -1.85
N VAL A 79 7.79 17.67 -3.04
CA VAL A 79 7.39 16.88 -4.23
C VAL A 79 7.65 15.40 -3.99
N VAL A 80 8.83 15.05 -3.47
CA VAL A 80 9.17 13.65 -3.14
C VAL A 80 8.19 13.08 -2.12
N ALA A 81 7.84 13.84 -1.08
CA ALA A 81 6.86 13.43 -0.08
C ALA A 81 5.47 13.17 -0.70
N VAL A 82 4.99 14.07 -1.58
CA VAL A 82 3.70 13.90 -2.26
C VAL A 82 3.70 12.65 -3.16
N ILE A 83 4.78 12.39 -3.89
CA ILE A 83 4.89 11.18 -4.72
C ILE A 83 4.79 9.92 -3.86
N VAL A 84 5.52 9.86 -2.73
CA VAL A 84 5.43 8.71 -1.80
C VAL A 84 4.01 8.55 -1.26
N LEU A 85 3.35 9.64 -0.87
CA LEU A 85 1.98 9.60 -0.37
C LEU A 85 0.99 9.09 -1.42
N LEU A 86 1.16 9.49 -2.69
CA LEU A 86 0.34 8.99 -3.80
C LEU A 86 0.58 7.50 -4.05
N ILE A 87 1.83 7.03 -3.99
CA ILE A 87 2.15 5.60 -4.09
C ILE A 87 1.45 4.81 -2.98
N LEU A 88 1.54 5.27 -1.73
CA LEU A 88 0.88 4.63 -0.59
C LEU A 88 -0.65 4.69 -0.70
N ALA A 89 -1.22 5.78 -1.21
CA ALA A 89 -2.65 5.90 -1.48
C ALA A 89 -3.14 4.87 -2.50
N CYS A 90 -2.38 4.68 -3.59
CA CYS A 90 -2.62 3.63 -4.57
C CYS A 90 -2.33 2.21 -4.05
N GLY A 91 -1.73 2.09 -2.87
CA GLY A 91 -1.44 0.80 -2.21
C GLY A 91 -2.70 -0.01 -1.92
N ALA A 92 -3.79 0.61 -1.49
CA ALA A 92 -5.06 -0.07 -1.19
C ALA A 92 -5.72 -0.71 -2.42
N PRO A 93 -5.95 0.00 -3.54
CA PRO A 93 -6.52 -0.62 -4.74
C PRO A 93 -5.58 -1.68 -5.34
N ALA A 94 -4.26 -1.47 -5.29
CA ALA A 94 -3.29 -2.48 -5.72
C ALA A 94 -3.34 -3.74 -4.85
N TYR A 95 -3.41 -3.56 -3.53
CA TYR A 95 -3.57 -4.66 -2.57
C TYR A 95 -4.89 -5.42 -2.77
N PHE A 96 -6.00 -4.70 -2.98
CA PHE A 96 -7.29 -5.31 -3.28
C PHE A 96 -7.22 -6.18 -4.54
N ALA A 97 -6.66 -5.65 -5.64
CA ALA A 97 -6.49 -6.42 -6.87
C ALA A 97 -5.60 -7.66 -6.70
N ALA A 98 -4.54 -7.55 -5.90
CA ALA A 98 -3.62 -8.65 -5.63
C ALA A 98 -4.19 -9.73 -4.70
N SER A 99 -5.00 -9.33 -3.72
CA SER A 99 -5.63 -10.22 -2.73
C SER A 99 -6.87 -10.91 -3.27
N PHE A 100 -7.55 -10.31 -4.25
CA PHE A 100 -8.85 -10.78 -4.75
C PHE A 100 -8.85 -12.24 -5.20
N PRO A 101 -7.90 -12.75 -6.01
CA PRO A 101 -7.90 -14.16 -6.41
C PRO A 101 -7.75 -15.11 -5.22
N ALA A 102 -6.89 -14.77 -4.25
CA ALA A 102 -6.70 -15.58 -3.05
C ALA A 102 -7.95 -15.57 -2.15
N GLY A 103 -8.62 -14.42 -2.05
CA GLY A 103 -9.89 -14.29 -1.32
C GLY A 103 -11.00 -15.14 -1.94
N MET A 104 -11.12 -15.16 -3.27
CA MET A 104 -12.10 -15.99 -3.98
C MET A 104 -11.83 -17.50 -3.81
N ALA A 105 -10.57 -17.93 -3.94
CA ALA A 105 -10.21 -19.34 -3.71
C ALA A 105 -10.58 -19.80 -2.28
N LEU A 106 -10.36 -18.96 -1.27
CA LEU A 106 -10.78 -19.23 0.11
C LEU A 106 -12.31 -19.22 0.26
N ALA A 107 -13.01 -18.29 -0.40
CA ALA A 107 -14.47 -18.22 -0.38
C ALA A 107 -15.12 -19.48 -0.95
N ASP A 108 -14.65 -19.92 -2.10
CA ASP A 108 -15.19 -21.08 -2.81
C ASP A 108 -14.89 -22.39 -2.04
N THR A 109 -13.75 -22.46 -1.35
CA THR A 109 -13.35 -23.64 -0.58
C THR A 109 -14.02 -23.74 0.78
N PHE A 110 -14.10 -22.63 1.53
CA PHE A 110 -14.61 -22.64 2.91
C PHE A 110 -16.05 -22.12 3.02
N ALA A 111 -16.70 -21.80 1.90
CA ALA A 111 -18.05 -21.22 1.83
C ALA A 111 -18.20 -19.93 2.66
N ILE A 112 -17.17 -19.08 2.60
CA ILE A 112 -17.08 -17.79 3.30
C ILE A 112 -17.12 -16.63 2.30
N SER A 113 -17.11 -15.39 2.78
CA SER A 113 -17.00 -14.23 1.88
C SER A 113 -15.60 -14.14 1.27
N GLY A 114 -15.46 -13.67 0.02
CA GLY A 114 -14.13 -13.45 -0.61
C GLY A 114 -13.34 -12.25 -0.09
N GLY A 115 -13.81 -11.60 0.97
CA GLY A 115 -13.17 -10.43 1.57
C GLY A 115 -12.03 -10.77 2.53
N ASP A 116 -11.43 -9.72 3.07
CA ASP A 116 -10.46 -9.85 4.16
C ASP A 116 -11.15 -10.23 5.48
N HIS A 117 -10.70 -11.32 6.09
CA HIS A 117 -11.11 -11.79 7.41
C HIS A 117 -10.15 -11.31 8.51
N SER A 118 -8.87 -11.09 8.17
CA SER A 118 -7.88 -10.55 9.12
C SER A 118 -7.99 -9.03 9.24
N ARG A 119 -8.05 -8.53 10.49
CA ARG A 119 -8.15 -7.09 10.79
C ARG A 119 -6.91 -6.29 10.37
N TRP A 120 -5.79 -6.94 10.07
CA TRP A 120 -4.57 -6.28 9.59
C TRP A 120 -4.75 -5.62 8.23
N ALA A 121 -5.72 -6.07 7.42
CA ALA A 121 -6.13 -5.37 6.21
C ALA A 121 -6.55 -3.92 6.50
N ASN A 122 -7.17 -3.64 7.65
CA ASN A 122 -7.53 -2.28 8.04
C ASN A 122 -6.29 -1.38 8.16
N VAL A 123 -5.14 -1.90 8.57
CA VAL A 123 -3.90 -1.12 8.65
C VAL A 123 -3.48 -0.66 7.26
N LEU A 124 -3.58 -1.52 6.25
CA LEU A 124 -3.28 -1.19 4.85
C LEU A 124 -4.27 -0.13 4.34
N TYR A 125 -5.58 -0.39 4.47
CA TYR A 125 -6.61 0.54 4.01
C TYR A 125 -6.55 1.91 4.71
N LEU A 126 -6.35 1.95 6.03
CA LEU A 126 -6.23 3.20 6.78
C LEU A 126 -4.95 3.94 6.41
N THR A 127 -3.84 3.24 6.17
CA THR A 127 -2.59 3.86 5.73
C THR A 127 -2.76 4.50 4.36
N SER A 128 -3.39 3.81 3.40
CA SER A 128 -3.69 4.38 2.08
C SER A 128 -4.66 5.54 2.16
N ALA A 129 -5.71 5.46 2.99
CA ALA A 129 -6.66 6.55 3.18
C ALA A 129 -5.98 7.79 3.79
N ALA A 130 -5.16 7.60 4.82
CA ALA A 130 -4.39 8.68 5.44
C ALA A 130 -3.39 9.28 4.45
N ALA A 131 -2.71 8.44 3.65
CA ALA A 131 -1.78 8.90 2.63
C ALA A 131 -2.48 9.70 1.52
N PHE A 132 -3.67 9.28 1.10
CA PHE A 132 -4.49 10.00 0.13
C PHE A 132 -4.89 11.38 0.65
N VAL A 133 -5.42 11.46 1.87
CA VAL A 133 -5.77 12.74 2.51
C VAL A 133 -4.53 13.64 2.63
N ALA A 134 -3.41 13.09 3.08
CA ALA A 134 -2.16 13.84 3.21
C ALA A 134 -1.63 14.33 1.85
N ALA A 135 -1.76 13.53 0.78
CA ALA A 135 -1.35 13.92 -0.58
C ALA A 135 -2.15 15.13 -1.10
N ILE A 136 -3.41 15.28 -0.69
CA ILE A 136 -4.26 16.42 -1.05
C ILE A 136 -3.97 17.63 -0.15
N VAL A 137 -3.89 17.42 1.17
CA VAL A 137 -3.77 18.51 2.15
C VAL A 137 -2.39 19.17 2.11
N LEU A 138 -1.33 18.38 1.94
CA LEU A 138 0.05 18.88 2.02
C LEU A 138 0.35 19.98 0.97
N PRO A 139 0.07 19.81 -0.34
CA PRO A 139 0.25 20.86 -1.34
C PRO A 139 -0.54 22.13 -1.02
N VAL A 140 -1.78 22.00 -0.55
CA VAL A 140 -2.66 23.14 -0.21
C VAL A 140 -2.06 23.93 0.95
N VAL A 141 -1.65 23.26 2.03
CA VAL A 141 -1.04 23.90 3.20
C VAL A 141 0.26 24.61 2.83
N LEU A 142 1.09 23.97 2.00
CA LEU A 142 2.34 24.56 1.53
C LEU A 142 2.10 25.82 0.68
N ALA A 143 1.14 25.76 -0.26
CA ALA A 143 0.78 26.91 -1.09
C ALA A 143 0.27 28.10 -0.24
N LEU A 144 -0.57 27.82 0.77
CA LEU A 144 -1.08 28.85 1.69
C LEU A 144 0.03 29.48 2.52
N ARG A 145 1.03 28.70 2.96
CA ARG A 145 2.19 29.20 3.71
C ARG A 145 3.08 30.09 2.85
N SER A 146 3.36 29.68 1.62
CA SER A 146 4.18 30.48 0.69
C SER A 146 3.55 31.84 0.37
N ARG A 147 2.22 31.92 0.26
CA ARG A 147 1.51 33.19 0.03
C ARG A 147 1.59 34.19 1.20
N ARG A 148 1.69 33.70 2.43
CA ARG A 148 1.82 34.55 3.63
C ARG A 148 3.23 35.08 3.85
N ALA A 149 4.23 34.42 3.27
CA ALA A 149 5.64 34.75 3.45
C ALA A 149 6.12 35.91 2.57
N THR A 150 5.36 36.33 1.55
CA THR A 150 5.70 37.46 0.68
C THR A 150 5.32 38.78 1.36
N PRO A 151 6.27 39.62 1.83
CA PRO A 151 5.95 40.91 2.43
C PRO A 151 5.42 41.87 1.35
N SER A 152 4.45 42.71 1.71
CA SER A 152 3.98 43.81 0.85
C SER A 152 5.16 44.72 0.46
N PRO A 153 5.28 45.16 -0.81
CA PRO A 153 6.31 46.12 -1.19
C PRO A 153 6.16 47.39 -0.35
N ARG A 154 7.20 47.76 0.42
CA ARG A 154 7.22 49.08 1.08
C ARG A 154 7.16 50.15 -0.02
N PRO A 155 6.25 51.12 0.06
CA PRO A 155 6.28 52.26 -0.84
C PRO A 155 7.61 52.99 -0.65
N MET A 156 8.38 53.14 -1.73
CA MET A 156 9.54 54.02 -1.76
C MET A 156 9.01 55.45 -1.83
N THR A 157 9.07 56.15 -0.70
CA THR A 157 8.95 57.61 -0.61
C THR A 157 10.32 58.24 -0.57
#